data_AF-A0A4U6VUK2-F1
#
_entry.id   AF-A0A4U6VUK2-F1
#
_cell.length_a   1.000
_cell.length_b   1.000
_cell.length_c   1.000
_cell.angle_alpha   90.00
_cell.angle_beta   90.00
_cell.angle_gamma   90.00
#
_symmetry.space_group_name_H-M   'P 1'
#
loop_
_entity.id
_entity.type
_entity.pdbx_description
1 polymer ?
#
loop_
_entity_poly.entity_id
_entity_poly.type
_entity_poly.pdbx_seq_one_letter_code
_entity_poly.pdbx_strand_id
1 'polypeptide(L)'
;MAMTMPKATASAVLAMAVGLAMASLVAGTRGFATFYTPSYTPSACYGYEDQGTMIAAASDAFWNGGEACGHRYVVRCKGATNEGVAHPCTGRSVTVKIVDLCPAGCAGTIDLSQEAFAVIADPNAGKVQIEYR
;
A
#
# COMPACT_ATOMS: atom_id res chain seq x y z
N MET A 1 2.68 -51.67 -56.27
CA MET A 1 1.82 -50.73 -55.52
C MET A 1 2.59 -50.28 -54.30
N ALA A 2 2.92 -49.00 -54.21
CA ALA A 2 3.62 -48.41 -53.07
C ALA A 2 2.60 -48.04 -52.00
N MET A 3 2.83 -48.46 -50.76
CA MET A 3 2.16 -47.93 -49.57
C MET A 3 3.25 -47.58 -48.56
N THR A 4 3.52 -46.29 -48.43
CA THR A 4 4.37 -45.70 -47.41
C THR A 4 3.61 -45.65 -46.08
N MET A 5 4.25 -46.09 -44.99
CA MET A 5 3.74 -45.88 -43.62
C MET A 5 4.08 -44.45 -43.16
N PRO A 6 3.16 -43.75 -42.46
CA PRO A 6 3.45 -42.45 -41.89
C PRO A 6 4.33 -42.56 -40.64
N LYS A 7 5.29 -41.63 -40.51
CA LYS A 7 6.19 -41.48 -39.37
C LYS A 7 5.41 -40.88 -38.20
N ALA A 8 5.29 -41.61 -37.09
CA ALA A 8 4.62 -41.17 -35.87
C ALA A 8 5.26 -39.87 -35.34
N THR A 9 4.48 -38.79 -35.30
CA THR A 9 4.88 -37.48 -34.78
C THR A 9 4.72 -37.46 -33.26
N ALA A 10 5.81 -37.78 -32.56
CA ALA A 10 5.96 -37.54 -31.13
C ALA A 10 6.08 -36.04 -30.84
N SER A 11 4.98 -35.27 -30.95
CA SER A 11 5.03 -33.82 -30.68
C SER A 11 3.76 -33.21 -30.07
N ALA A 12 2.70 -33.97 -29.83
CA ALA A 12 1.44 -33.36 -29.38
C ALA A 12 1.19 -33.40 -27.86
N VAL A 13 1.91 -34.24 -27.09
CA VAL A 13 1.57 -34.46 -25.67
C VAL A 13 2.26 -33.45 -24.73
N LEU A 14 3.31 -32.75 -25.19
CA LEU A 14 4.07 -31.80 -24.34
C LEU A 14 3.56 -30.35 -24.39
N ALA A 15 2.40 -30.09 -25.00
CA ALA A 15 1.85 -28.74 -25.15
C ALA A 15 0.80 -28.37 -24.08
N MET A 16 0.42 -29.29 -23.18
CA MET A 16 -0.72 -29.11 -22.26
C MET A 16 -0.33 -29.05 -20.78
N ALA A 17 0.90 -28.63 -20.45
CA ALA A 17 1.36 -28.50 -19.07
C ALA A 17 2.06 -27.16 -18.74
N VAL A 18 1.97 -26.16 -19.62
CA VAL A 18 2.56 -24.82 -19.40
C VAL A 18 1.44 -23.78 -19.32
N GLY A 19 0.62 -23.92 -18.29
CA GLY A 19 -0.41 -22.95 -17.91
C GLY A 19 -0.33 -22.66 -16.42
N LEU A 20 0.88 -22.55 -15.87
CA LEU A 20 1.08 -22.16 -14.47
C LEU A 20 0.71 -20.68 -14.35
N ALA A 21 -0.45 -20.41 -13.76
CA ALA A 21 -0.95 -19.07 -13.52
C ALA A 21 0.14 -18.19 -12.89
N MET A 22 0.59 -17.17 -13.62
CA MET A 22 1.44 -16.12 -13.09
C MET A 22 0.59 -15.25 -12.14
N ALA A 23 0.33 -15.76 -10.93
CA ALA A 23 -0.17 -14.93 -9.85
C ALA A 23 0.98 -14.01 -9.42
N SER A 24 1.08 -12.83 -10.02
CA SER A 24 2.04 -11.81 -9.62
C SER A 24 1.76 -11.41 -8.17
N LEU A 25 2.55 -11.94 -7.24
CA LEU A 25 2.58 -11.47 -5.86
C LEU A 25 3.25 -10.10 -5.86
N VAL A 26 2.45 -9.03 -5.99
CA VAL A 26 2.92 -7.67 -5.70
C VAL A 26 3.14 -7.60 -4.19
N ALA A 27 4.38 -7.80 -3.78
CA ALA A 27 4.81 -7.50 -2.42
C ALA A 27 4.66 -5.99 -2.20
N GLY A 28 3.96 -5.58 -1.13
CA GLY A 28 3.87 -4.18 -0.78
C GLY A 28 5.15 -3.69 -0.12
N THR A 29 5.36 -2.38 -0.19
CA THR A 29 6.48 -1.71 0.43
C THR A 29 6.23 -1.62 1.93
N ARG A 30 7.25 -1.96 2.73
CA ARG A 30 7.17 -1.83 4.19
C ARG A 30 7.49 -0.41 4.61
N GLY A 31 6.82 0.04 5.67
CA GLY A 31 7.08 1.34 6.27
C GLY A 31 6.45 1.46 7.64
N PHE A 32 6.35 2.68 8.12
CA PHE A 32 5.63 3.01 9.33
C PHE A 32 4.46 3.94 9.02
N ALA A 33 3.35 3.76 9.74
CA ALA A 33 2.28 4.75 9.78
C ALA A 33 2.23 5.43 11.15
N THR A 34 2.01 6.72 11.12
CA THR A 34 1.49 7.53 12.23
C THR A 34 0.18 8.18 11.79
N PHE A 35 -0.36 9.08 12.59
CA PHE A 35 -1.49 9.90 12.15
C PHE A 35 -1.43 11.34 12.65
N TYR A 36 -2.12 12.20 11.91
CA TYR A 36 -2.41 13.58 12.28
C TYR A 36 -3.92 13.82 12.41
N THR A 37 -4.26 14.79 13.25
CA THR A 37 -5.64 15.17 13.57
C THR A 37 -6.06 16.39 12.76
N PRO A 38 -7.38 16.63 12.59
CA PRO A 38 -7.86 17.84 11.93
C PRO A 38 -7.32 19.13 12.58
N SER A 39 -7.22 20.24 11.85
CA SER A 39 -7.68 20.43 10.47
C SER A 39 -6.77 19.79 9.41
N TYR A 40 -7.36 19.29 8.32
CA TYR A 40 -6.65 18.69 7.17
C TYR A 40 -6.36 19.67 6.04
N THR A 41 -6.67 20.94 6.27
CA THR A 41 -6.35 22.05 5.36
C THR A 41 -5.65 23.17 6.14
N PRO A 42 -4.74 23.93 5.51
CA PRO A 42 -4.30 23.76 4.12
C PRO A 42 -3.36 22.55 3.96
N SER A 43 -3.44 21.89 2.80
CA SER A 43 -2.55 20.78 2.44
C SER A 43 -1.54 21.23 1.38
N ALA A 44 -0.35 20.62 1.36
CA ALA A 44 0.69 20.97 0.39
C ALA A 44 0.27 20.76 -1.08
N CYS A 45 -0.61 19.78 -1.35
CA CYS A 45 -1.07 19.49 -2.71
C CYS A 45 -2.23 20.38 -3.18
N TYR A 46 -3.16 20.74 -2.29
CA TYR A 46 -4.47 21.30 -2.68
C TYR A 46 -4.86 22.58 -1.93
N GLY A 47 -3.98 23.12 -1.08
CA GLY A 47 -4.27 24.32 -0.31
C GLY A 47 -5.50 24.12 0.58
N TYR A 48 -6.48 25.02 0.47
CA TYR A 48 -7.69 25.02 1.31
C TYR A 48 -8.82 24.12 0.79
N GLU A 49 -8.60 23.36 -0.27
CA GLU A 49 -9.64 22.46 -0.78
C GLU A 49 -9.79 21.22 0.12
N ASP A 50 -11.01 20.97 0.61
CA ASP A 50 -11.31 19.77 1.40
C ASP A 50 -11.23 18.51 0.52
N GLN A 51 -10.31 17.62 0.87
CA GLN A 51 -10.09 16.35 0.18
C GLN A 51 -10.69 15.14 0.91
N GLY A 52 -11.45 15.38 1.98
CA GLY A 52 -12.06 14.38 2.85
C GLY A 52 -11.08 13.79 3.86
N THR A 53 -11.50 12.70 4.50
CA THR A 53 -10.75 12.09 5.61
C THR A 53 -9.99 10.82 5.23
N MET A 54 -10.19 10.22 4.06
CA MET A 54 -9.39 9.07 3.60
C MET A 54 -8.14 9.56 2.87
N ILE A 55 -7.29 10.25 3.62
CA ILE A 55 -6.13 11.00 3.13
C ILE A 55 -4.87 10.66 3.94
N ALA A 56 -3.72 11.06 3.41
CA ALA A 56 -2.44 10.91 4.07
C ALA A 56 -1.44 12.00 3.61
N ALA A 57 -0.44 12.24 4.45
CA ALA A 57 0.75 12.99 4.11
C ALA A 57 1.90 12.03 3.78
N ALA A 58 2.63 12.32 2.70
CA ALA A 58 3.77 11.53 2.26
C ALA A 58 5.05 12.07 2.88
N SER A 59 5.91 11.19 3.41
CA SER A 59 7.22 11.61 3.89
C SER A 59 8.19 11.93 2.74
N ASP A 60 9.30 12.58 3.06
CA ASP A 60 10.39 12.86 2.12
C ASP A 60 10.90 11.62 1.37
N ALA A 61 10.69 10.42 1.92
CA ALA A 61 11.09 9.16 1.29
C ALA A 61 10.41 8.92 -0.07
N PHE A 62 9.22 9.48 -0.30
CA PHE A 62 8.51 9.34 -1.57
C PHE A 62 7.70 10.56 -2.01
N TRP A 63 7.76 11.69 -1.29
CA TRP A 63 7.11 12.94 -1.69
C TRP A 63 7.51 13.41 -3.10
N ASN A 64 8.80 13.27 -3.44
CA ASN A 64 9.43 13.65 -4.71
C ASN A 64 8.97 15.02 -5.28
N GLY A 65 9.07 16.06 -4.46
CA GLY A 65 8.71 17.43 -4.88
C GLY A 65 7.22 17.62 -5.19
N GLY A 66 6.35 16.77 -4.66
CA GLY A 66 4.92 16.81 -4.88
C GLY A 66 4.43 15.86 -5.98
N GLU A 67 5.30 15.07 -6.60
CA GLU A 67 4.86 14.02 -7.54
C GLU A 67 3.89 13.05 -6.86
N ALA A 68 4.05 12.79 -5.55
CA ALA A 68 3.14 11.94 -4.79
C ALA A 68 1.71 12.47 -4.68
N CYS A 69 1.45 13.76 -4.95
CA CYS A 69 0.12 14.35 -4.83
C CYS A 69 -0.93 13.62 -5.67
N GLY A 70 -2.06 13.28 -5.05
CA GLY A 70 -3.17 12.59 -5.73
C GLY A 70 -2.98 11.08 -5.91
N HIS A 71 -1.76 10.55 -5.72
CA HIS A 71 -1.56 9.10 -5.70
C HIS A 71 -2.35 8.46 -4.57
N ARG A 72 -2.81 7.23 -4.81
CA ARG A 72 -3.60 6.46 -3.86
C ARG A 72 -2.85 5.21 -3.46
N TYR A 73 -2.81 4.95 -2.15
CA TYR A 73 -2.14 3.78 -1.59
C TYR A 73 -3.12 2.94 -0.78
N VAL A 74 -3.01 1.62 -0.91
CA VAL A 74 -3.66 0.67 0.00
C VAL A 74 -2.72 0.40 1.16
N VAL A 75 -3.09 0.83 2.36
CA VAL A 75 -2.27 0.71 3.57
C VAL A 75 -2.86 -0.36 4.49
N ARG A 76 -1.99 -1.21 5.05
CA ARG A 76 -2.36 -2.26 6.01
C ARG A 76 -1.39 -2.31 7.18
N CYS A 77 -1.92 -2.35 8.40
CA CYS A 77 -1.13 -2.60 9.61
C CYS A 77 -0.53 -4.01 9.63
N LYS A 78 0.72 -4.12 10.05
CA LYS A 78 1.49 -5.36 10.15
C LYS A 78 1.99 -5.69 11.54
N GLY A 79 2.02 -4.71 12.45
CA GLY A 79 2.35 -4.98 13.84
C GLY A 79 2.61 -3.72 14.65
N ALA A 80 2.88 -3.94 15.94
CA ALA A 80 3.24 -2.90 16.89
C ALA A 80 4.65 -2.35 16.65
N THR A 81 4.88 -1.13 17.15
CA THR A 81 6.22 -0.55 17.30
C THR A 81 6.57 -0.24 18.75
N ASN A 82 5.65 -0.46 19.70
CA ASN A 82 5.85 -0.22 21.12
C ASN A 82 5.15 -1.29 21.96
N GLU A 83 5.50 -1.35 23.25
CA GLU A 83 4.96 -2.31 24.22
C GLU A 83 3.59 -1.88 24.80
N GLY A 84 3.21 -0.61 24.64
CA GLY A 84 1.97 -0.07 25.20
C GLY A 84 0.71 -0.65 24.54
N VAL A 85 0.78 -0.97 23.24
CA VAL A 85 -0.30 -1.64 22.50
C VAL A 85 0.28 -2.83 21.73
N ALA A 86 0.24 -4.02 22.34
CA ALA A 86 0.85 -5.23 21.79
C ALA A 86 0.22 -5.72 20.47
N HIS A 87 -1.09 -5.51 20.29
CA HIS A 87 -1.84 -5.97 19.10
C HIS A 87 -2.64 -4.82 18.48
N PRO A 88 -1.97 -3.84 17.85
CA PRO A 88 -2.65 -2.63 17.41
C PRO A 88 -3.46 -2.84 16.14
N CYS A 89 -3.16 -3.85 15.32
CA CYS A 89 -3.76 -3.99 14.00
C CYS A 89 -5.21 -4.51 14.07
N THR A 90 -6.11 -3.85 13.35
CA THR A 90 -7.52 -4.28 13.21
C THR A 90 -7.70 -5.45 12.24
N GLY A 91 -6.67 -5.77 11.45
CA GLY A 91 -6.76 -6.75 10.37
C GLY A 91 -7.44 -6.22 9.10
N ARG A 92 -7.74 -4.92 9.01
CA ARG A 92 -8.30 -4.25 7.82
C ARG A 92 -7.21 -3.53 7.02
N SER A 93 -7.59 -3.05 5.84
CA SER A 93 -6.78 -2.16 5.01
C SER A 93 -7.60 -0.92 4.66
N VAL A 94 -6.93 0.20 4.38
CA VAL A 94 -7.54 1.47 3.97
C VAL A 94 -6.91 1.96 2.67
N THR A 95 -7.69 2.57 1.78
CA THR A 95 -7.16 3.28 0.62
C THR A 95 -7.18 4.78 0.89
N VAL A 96 -6.00 5.39 0.90
CA VAL A 96 -5.84 6.83 1.15
C VAL A 96 -5.30 7.55 -0.08
N LYS A 97 -5.65 8.83 -0.22
CA LYS A 97 -5.05 9.75 -1.19
C LYS A 97 -3.93 10.56 -0.52
N ILE A 98 -2.78 10.70 -1.17
CA ILE A 98 -1.77 11.64 -0.71
C ILE A 98 -2.23 13.06 -1.03
N VAL A 99 -2.33 13.89 0.01
CA VAL A 99 -2.78 15.29 -0.11
C VAL A 99 -1.79 16.27 0.50
N ASP A 100 -0.81 15.79 1.25
CA ASP A 100 0.09 16.65 1.99
C ASP A 100 1.52 16.09 2.07
N LEU A 101 2.44 16.94 2.50
CA LEU A 101 3.82 16.61 2.81
C LEU A 101 3.98 16.42 4.32
N CYS A 102 4.56 15.29 4.72
CA CYS A 102 5.09 15.12 6.05
C CYS A 102 6.61 15.42 6.01
N PRO A 103 7.06 16.61 6.47
CA PRO A 103 8.45 17.04 6.28
C PRO A 103 9.44 16.25 7.14
N ALA A 104 10.73 16.51 6.94
CA ALA A 104 11.82 15.94 7.73
C ALA A 104 11.53 15.98 9.25
N GLY A 105 11.57 14.80 9.89
CA GLY A 105 11.20 14.63 11.30
C GLY A 105 9.81 14.03 11.52
N CYS A 106 9.02 13.85 10.45
CA CYS A 106 7.80 13.06 10.50
C CYS A 106 8.07 11.62 10.98
N ALA A 107 7.25 11.14 11.91
CA ALA A 107 7.46 9.86 12.57
C ALA A 107 7.09 8.63 11.70
N GLY A 108 6.38 8.83 10.59
CA GLY A 108 5.89 7.80 9.68
C GLY A 108 6.50 7.89 8.27
N THR A 109 6.51 6.75 7.56
CA THR A 109 6.66 6.73 6.10
C THR A 109 5.42 7.36 5.46
N ILE A 110 4.24 6.98 5.95
CA ILE A 110 2.95 7.55 5.57
C ILE A 110 2.30 8.09 6.85
N ASP A 111 1.96 9.37 6.90
CA ASP A 111 1.20 9.92 8.02
C ASP A 111 -0.28 9.96 7.63
N LEU A 112 -1.10 9.13 8.25
CA LEU A 112 -2.51 8.98 7.88
C LEU A 112 -3.34 10.08 8.55
N SER A 113 -4.52 10.40 8.01
CA SER A 113 -5.54 11.02 8.85
C SER A 113 -5.90 10.11 10.03
N GLN A 114 -6.43 10.70 11.10
CA GLN A 114 -6.90 9.96 12.26
C GLN A 114 -7.96 8.91 11.89
N GLU A 115 -8.88 9.25 10.99
CA GLU A 115 -9.91 8.31 10.54
C GLU A 115 -9.32 7.16 9.73
N ALA A 116 -8.37 7.43 8.83
CA ALA A 116 -7.73 6.38 8.05
C ALA A 116 -6.85 5.47 8.93
N PHE A 117 -6.15 6.03 9.92
CA PHE A 117 -5.38 5.24 10.87
C PHE A 117 -6.28 4.32 11.69
N ALA A 118 -7.39 4.84 12.22
CA ALA A 118 -8.36 4.08 13.01
C ALA A 118 -8.99 2.91 12.22
N VAL A 119 -8.97 2.94 10.88
CA VAL A 119 -9.38 1.79 10.06
C VAL A 119 -8.41 0.62 10.22
N ILE A 120 -7.10 0.89 10.26
CA ILE A 120 -6.06 -0.16 10.22
C ILE A 120 -5.48 -0.51 11.60
N ALA A 121 -5.52 0.40 12.57
CA ALA A 121 -4.90 0.22 13.86
C ALA A 121 -5.59 1.01 15.00
N ASP A 122 -5.38 0.56 16.24
CA ASP A 122 -5.74 1.29 17.46
C ASP A 122 -4.96 2.62 17.54
N PRO A 123 -5.64 3.79 17.55
CA PRO A 123 -4.98 5.10 17.66
C PRO A 123 -4.08 5.25 18.89
N ASN A 124 -4.33 4.51 19.99
CA ASN A 124 -3.47 4.54 21.18
C ASN A 124 -2.05 4.00 20.90
N ALA A 125 -1.87 3.22 19.83
CA ALA A 125 -0.54 2.76 19.44
C ALA A 125 0.35 3.93 18.96
N GLY A 126 -0.24 4.99 18.40
CA GLY A 126 0.43 6.17 17.85
C GLY A 126 1.27 5.93 16.59
N LYS A 127 1.97 4.79 16.53
CA LYS A 127 2.79 4.34 15.42
C LYS A 127 2.65 2.84 15.24
N VAL A 128 2.59 2.39 13.99
CA VAL A 128 2.51 0.97 13.63
C VAL A 128 3.41 0.65 12.44
N GLN A 129 3.83 -0.62 12.34
CA GLN A 129 4.42 -1.13 11.11
C GLN A 129 3.32 -1.32 10.06
N ILE A 130 3.59 -0.93 8.82
CA ILE A 130 2.64 -1.07 7.71
C ILE A 130 3.27 -1.72 6.50
N GLU A 131 2.40 -2.22 5.63
CA GLU A 131 2.68 -2.48 4.23
C GLU A 131 1.75 -1.60 3.39
N TYR A 132 2.29 -0.98 2.34
CA TYR A 132 1.54 -0.13 1.41
C TYR A 132 1.93 -0.41 -0.04
N ARG A 133 0.99 -0.15 -0.96
CA ARG A 133 1.16 -0.32 -2.40
C ARG A 133 0.21 0.57 -3.18
#